data_AF-A0ABD0XPV7-F1
#
_entry.id   AF-A0ABD0XPV7-F1
#
_cell.length_a   1.000
_cell.length_b   1.000
_cell.length_c   1.000
_cell.angle_alpha   90.00
_cell.angle_beta   90.00
_cell.angle_gamma   90.00
#
_symmetry.space_group_name_H-M   'P 1'
#
loop_
_entity.id
_entity.type
_entity.pdbx_description
1 polymer ?
#
loop_
_entity_poly.entity_id
_entity_poly.type
_entity_poly.pdbx_seq_one_letter_code
_entity_poly.pdbx_strand_id
1 'polypeptide(L)'
;MFLQAPQPGQVPGKAPRRATTVTTSPYELKRERKFVNSWRDEFDWVRYEEGVLFCCVCRGQLNLADNSSSLVKGTSAFRHDTLLSHGISKRHQHCAVAEKAKGLAEHSQTATIQIKLVLASFVTYMMWRGKSSWRNLGKPSTSPS
;
A
#
# COMPACT_ATOMS: atom_id res chain seq x y z
N MET A 1 -61.08 -37.32 0.47
CA MET A 1 -60.21 -36.49 1.32
C MET A 1 -58.77 -36.90 1.05
N PHE A 2 -58.03 -36.12 0.27
CA PHE A 2 -56.57 -36.25 0.15
C PHE A 2 -56.01 -34.84 0.26
N LEU A 3 -55.42 -34.53 1.42
CA LEU A 3 -54.69 -33.28 1.64
C LEU A 3 -53.35 -33.40 0.91
N GLN A 4 -53.15 -32.58 -0.13
CA GLN A 4 -51.85 -32.43 -0.75
C GLN A 4 -51.01 -31.45 0.09
N ALA A 5 -49.81 -31.87 0.48
CA ALA A 5 -48.84 -31.05 1.19
C ALA A 5 -48.29 -29.89 0.31
N PRO A 6 -47.88 -28.75 0.91
CA PRO A 6 -47.31 -27.63 0.18
C PRO A 6 -45.84 -27.90 -0.22
N GLN A 7 -45.47 -27.50 -1.44
CA GLN A 7 -44.12 -27.66 -2.00
C GLN A 7 -43.13 -26.62 -1.42
N PRO A 8 -41.85 -27.00 -1.20
CA PRO A 8 -40.83 -26.11 -0.64
C PRO A 8 -40.37 -25.03 -1.63
N GLY A 9 -40.13 -23.84 -1.08
CA GLY A 9 -39.89 -22.60 -1.81
C GLY A 9 -38.64 -22.57 -2.69
N GLN A 10 -38.84 -22.12 -3.92
CA GLN A 10 -37.78 -21.63 -4.79
C GLN A 10 -37.41 -20.20 -4.38
N VAL A 11 -36.19 -20.02 -3.87
CA VAL A 11 -35.58 -18.68 -3.75
C VAL A 11 -35.13 -18.20 -5.14
N PRO A 12 -35.43 -16.95 -5.51
CA PRO A 12 -35.11 -16.43 -6.84
C PRO A 12 -33.59 -16.34 -7.03
N GLY A 13 -33.10 -16.94 -8.11
CA GLY A 13 -31.73 -16.78 -8.58
C GLY A 13 -31.41 -15.31 -8.81
N LYS A 14 -30.26 -14.85 -8.30
CA LYS A 14 -29.79 -13.48 -8.52
C LYS A 14 -29.60 -13.23 -10.02
N ALA A 15 -30.34 -12.26 -10.54
CA ALA A 15 -30.25 -11.85 -11.94
C ALA A 15 -28.79 -11.49 -12.31
N PRO A 16 -28.33 -11.82 -13.54
CA PRO A 16 -27.04 -11.36 -14.03
C PRO A 16 -27.00 -9.84 -14.00
N ARG A 17 -25.91 -9.29 -13.44
CA ARG A 17 -25.67 -7.86 -13.30
C ARG A 17 -25.72 -7.24 -14.72
N ARG A 18 -26.76 -6.44 -14.98
CA ARG A 18 -27.01 -5.75 -16.26
C ARG A 18 -25.69 -5.16 -16.77
N ALA A 19 -25.19 -5.69 -17.89
CA ALA A 19 -24.08 -5.07 -18.60
C ALA A 19 -24.58 -3.73 -19.14
N THR A 20 -24.31 -2.65 -18.40
CA THR A 20 -24.58 -1.30 -18.88
C THR A 20 -23.60 -1.04 -20.01
N THR A 21 -24.06 -1.22 -21.25
CA THR A 21 -23.39 -0.70 -22.43
C THR A 21 -23.29 0.82 -22.27
N VAL A 22 -22.09 1.31 -21.95
CA VAL A 22 -21.81 2.74 -21.86
C VAL A 22 -21.98 3.30 -23.28
N THR A 23 -23.15 3.85 -23.58
CA THR A 23 -23.42 4.67 -24.76
C THR A 23 -22.60 5.95 -24.65
N THR A 24 -21.34 5.83 -25.06
CA THR A 24 -20.41 6.95 -25.08
C THR A 24 -20.80 7.83 -26.25
N SER A 25 -21.39 8.99 -25.98
CA SER A 25 -21.84 9.96 -26.99
C SER A 25 -20.71 10.27 -28.00
N PRO A 26 -21.01 10.55 -29.28
CA PRO A 26 -19.98 10.95 -30.26
C PRO A 26 -19.10 12.13 -29.79
N TYR A 27 -19.64 13.00 -28.93
CA TYR A 27 -18.91 14.08 -28.28
C TYR A 27 -17.84 13.58 -27.28
N GLU A 28 -18.15 12.51 -26.54
CA GLU A 28 -17.27 11.91 -25.54
C GLU A 28 -16.03 11.24 -26.15
N LEU A 29 -16.13 10.78 -27.40
CA LEU A 29 -15.02 10.17 -28.14
C LEU A 29 -14.07 11.20 -28.77
N LYS A 30 -14.58 12.39 -29.10
CA LYS A 30 -13.77 13.47 -29.70
C LYS A 30 -13.03 14.32 -28.67
N ARG A 31 -13.35 14.15 -27.38
CA ARG A 31 -12.70 14.88 -26.29
C ARG A 31 -11.43 14.15 -25.85
N GLU A 32 -10.28 14.62 -26.31
CA GLU A 32 -8.98 14.23 -25.75
C GLU A 32 -8.92 14.73 -24.31
N ARG A 33 -9.08 13.80 -23.35
CA ARG A 33 -8.93 14.11 -21.94
C ARG A 33 -7.45 14.02 -21.62
N LYS A 34 -6.85 15.15 -21.23
CA LYS A 34 -5.50 15.17 -20.67
C LYS A 34 -5.59 14.85 -19.18
N PHE A 35 -4.59 14.15 -18.66
CA PHE A 35 -4.46 13.98 -17.23
C PHE A 35 -4.26 15.35 -16.57
N VAL A 36 -5.02 15.62 -15.50
CA VAL A 36 -4.93 16.88 -14.76
C VAL A 36 -4.03 16.66 -13.56
N ASN A 37 -2.93 17.39 -13.47
CA ASN A 37 -1.95 17.23 -12.37
C ASN A 37 -2.57 17.44 -10.98
N SER A 38 -3.58 18.30 -10.85
CA SER A 38 -4.28 18.53 -9.57
C SER A 38 -4.96 17.29 -9.01
N TRP A 39 -5.24 16.27 -9.82
CA TRP A 39 -5.79 15.00 -9.34
C TRP A 39 -4.79 14.21 -8.50
N ARG A 40 -3.48 14.45 -8.65
CA ARG A 40 -2.47 13.84 -7.77
C ARG A 40 -2.54 14.43 -6.37
N ASP A 41 -2.83 15.73 -6.26
CA ASP A 41 -2.93 16.43 -4.98
C ASP A 41 -4.23 16.08 -4.24
N GLU A 42 -5.29 15.78 -4.98
CA GLU A 42 -6.58 15.34 -4.40
C GLU A 42 -6.58 13.85 -4.04
N PHE A 43 -5.86 13.03 -4.81
CA PHE A 43 -5.80 11.57 -4.64
C PHE A 43 -4.34 11.09 -4.55
N ASP A 44 -3.79 11.09 -3.33
CA ASP A 44 -2.41 10.66 -3.04
C ASP A 44 -2.07 9.23 -3.51
N TRP A 45 -3.09 8.38 -3.70
CA TRP A 45 -2.97 6.99 -4.16
C TRP A 45 -2.99 6.84 -5.69
N VAL A 46 -3.18 7.92 -6.44
CA VAL A 46 -3.22 7.91 -7.92
C VAL A 46 -1.84 8.20 -8.50
N ARG A 47 -1.40 7.34 -9.41
CA ARG A 47 -0.19 7.54 -10.21
C ARG A 47 -0.56 7.58 -11.69
N TYR A 48 0.10 8.46 -12.42
CA TYR A 48 0.08 8.49 -13.88
C TYR A 48 1.49 8.28 -14.41
N GLU A 49 1.65 7.30 -15.30
CA GLU A 49 2.93 6.87 -15.88
C GLU A 49 2.67 6.43 -17.33
N GLU A 50 3.50 6.87 -18.27
CA GLU A 50 3.45 6.45 -19.69
C GLU A 50 2.06 6.52 -20.37
N GLY A 51 1.23 7.51 -20.02
CA GLY A 51 -0.11 7.62 -20.63
C GLY A 51 -1.18 6.77 -19.93
N VAL A 52 -0.86 6.15 -18.80
CA VAL A 52 -1.75 5.26 -18.07
C VAL A 52 -1.91 5.73 -16.63
N LEU A 53 -3.16 5.81 -16.17
CA LEU A 53 -3.52 6.12 -14.80
C LEU A 53 -3.81 4.83 -14.03
N PHE A 54 -3.23 4.71 -12.83
CA PHE A 54 -3.46 3.55 -11.95
C PHE A 54 -3.45 3.94 -10.47
N CYS A 55 -4.02 3.06 -9.65
CA CYS A 55 -4.02 3.16 -8.19
C CYS A 55 -2.82 2.39 -7.62
N CYS A 56 -1.88 3.06 -6.96
CA CYS A 56 -0.68 2.41 -6.41
C CYS A 56 -1.02 1.46 -5.24
N VAL A 57 -1.97 1.85 -4.40
CA VAL A 57 -2.45 1.07 -3.25
C VAL A 57 -3.03 -0.27 -3.71
N CYS A 58 -3.94 -0.25 -4.69
CA CYS A 58 -4.56 -1.47 -5.19
C CYS A 58 -3.61 -2.32 -6.04
N ARG A 59 -2.62 -1.71 -6.71
CA ARG A 59 -1.59 -2.43 -7.47
C ARG A 59 -0.58 -3.14 -6.57
N GLY A 60 -0.26 -2.59 -5.39
CA GLY A 60 0.60 -3.25 -4.39
C GLY A 60 -0.08 -4.41 -3.63
N GLN A 61 -1.41 -4.48 -3.68
CA GLN A 61 -2.22 -5.46 -2.93
C GLN A 61 -3.07 -6.32 -3.88
N LEU A 62 -2.43 -6.96 -4.87
CA LEU A 62 -3.11 -7.83 -5.85
C LEU A 62 -3.87 -9.01 -5.20
N ASN A 63 -3.55 -9.37 -3.96
CA ASN A 63 -4.26 -10.41 -3.20
C ASN A 63 -5.63 -9.95 -2.69
N LEU A 64 -5.82 -8.65 -2.47
CA LEU A 64 -7.05 -8.07 -1.92
C LEU A 64 -7.87 -7.34 -3.00
N ALA A 65 -7.20 -6.86 -4.05
CA ALA A 65 -7.83 -6.16 -5.15
C ALA A 65 -8.26 -7.11 -6.27
N ASP A 66 -9.54 -7.08 -6.69
CA ASP A 66 -9.92 -7.74 -7.94
C ASP A 66 -9.17 -7.14 -9.14
N ASN A 67 -8.37 -8.00 -9.77
CA ASN A 67 -7.56 -7.76 -10.97
C ASN A 67 -8.39 -7.26 -12.18
N SER A 68 -9.72 -7.29 -12.11
CA SER A 68 -10.62 -6.82 -13.16
C SER A 68 -10.84 -5.30 -13.15
N SER A 69 -10.48 -4.61 -12.07
CA SER A 69 -10.69 -3.16 -11.99
C SER A 69 -9.71 -2.41 -12.91
N SER A 70 -10.24 -1.48 -13.72
CA SER A 70 -9.49 -0.70 -14.70
C SER A 70 -8.32 0.09 -14.09
N LEU A 71 -8.45 0.50 -12.82
CA LEU A 71 -7.40 1.23 -12.09
C LEU A 71 -6.25 0.36 -11.58
N VAL A 72 -6.43 -0.98 -11.51
CA VAL A 72 -5.34 -1.92 -11.15
C VAL A 72 -4.51 -2.27 -12.38
N LYS A 73 -5.16 -2.53 -13.53
CA LYS A 73 -4.48 -2.78 -14.81
C LYS A 73 -3.86 -1.51 -15.41
N GLY A 74 -4.42 -0.35 -15.06
CA GLY A 74 -4.09 0.91 -15.67
C GLY A 74 -5.10 1.27 -16.75
N THR A 75 -5.62 2.49 -16.69
CA THR A 75 -6.62 3.02 -17.63
C THR A 75 -6.07 4.25 -18.35
N SER A 76 -6.33 4.35 -19.65
CA SER A 76 -6.13 5.57 -20.44
C SER A 76 -7.37 6.48 -20.42
N ALA A 77 -8.48 6.03 -19.83
CA ALA A 77 -9.67 6.83 -19.66
C ALA A 77 -9.54 7.71 -18.40
N PHE A 78 -9.17 8.97 -18.59
CA PHE A 78 -9.01 9.95 -17.51
C PHE A 78 -10.36 10.56 -17.13
N ARG A 79 -11.11 9.92 -16.22
CA ARG A 79 -12.37 10.44 -15.68
C ARG A 79 -12.25 10.64 -14.17
N HIS A 80 -12.47 11.87 -13.72
CA HIS A 80 -12.46 12.21 -12.29
C HIS A 80 -13.48 11.41 -11.49
N ASP A 81 -14.70 11.22 -12.03
CA ASP A 81 -15.75 10.37 -11.42
C ASP A 81 -15.29 8.93 -11.15
N THR A 82 -14.40 8.41 -12.00
CA THR A 82 -13.85 7.05 -11.81
C THR A 82 -12.91 7.00 -10.61
N LEU A 83 -12.15 8.08 -10.35
CA LEU A 83 -11.31 8.20 -9.16
C LEU A 83 -12.16 8.36 -7.89
N LEU A 84 -13.15 9.24 -7.92
CA LEU A 84 -14.08 9.44 -6.81
C LEU A 84 -14.79 8.14 -6.41
N SER A 85 -15.40 7.46 -7.38
CA SER A 85 -16.10 6.19 -7.15
C SER A 85 -15.17 5.06 -6.71
N HIS A 86 -13.91 5.06 -7.14
CA HIS A 86 -12.90 4.12 -6.66
C HIS A 86 -12.50 4.38 -5.22
N GLY A 87 -12.24 5.63 -4.84
CA GLY A 87 -11.81 6.00 -3.48
C GLY A 87 -12.83 5.62 -2.40
N ILE A 88 -14.12 5.77 -2.70
CA ILE A 88 -15.21 5.37 -1.78
C ILE A 88 -15.50 3.86 -1.78
N SER A 89 -14.88 3.09 -2.68
CA SER A 89 -15.15 1.66 -2.79
C SER A 89 -14.57 0.89 -1.60
N LYS A 90 -15.35 -0.07 -1.07
CA LYS A 90 -14.92 -0.92 0.07
C LYS A 90 -13.61 -1.66 -0.19
N ARG A 91 -13.37 -2.04 -1.45
CA ARG A 91 -12.16 -2.76 -1.86
C ARG A 91 -10.93 -1.87 -1.81
N HIS A 92 -11.05 -0.63 -2.28
CA HIS A 92 -9.98 0.36 -2.13
C HIS A 92 -9.69 0.62 -0.65
N GLN A 93 -10.72 0.85 0.16
CA GLN A 93 -10.57 1.07 1.61
C GLN A 93 -9.85 -0.10 2.29
N HIS A 94 -10.21 -1.34 1.96
CA HIS A 94 -9.54 -2.52 2.51
C HIS A 94 -8.06 -2.61 2.11
N CYS A 95 -7.74 -2.30 0.85
CA CYS A 95 -6.35 -2.22 0.39
C CYS A 95 -5.58 -1.08 1.08
N ALA A 96 -6.21 0.08 1.29
CA ALA A 96 -5.59 1.22 1.96
C ALA A 96 -5.26 0.93 3.42
N VAL A 97 -6.16 0.22 4.14
CA VAL A 97 -5.90 -0.24 5.50
C VAL A 97 -4.73 -1.23 5.52
N ALA A 98 -4.67 -2.16 4.57
CA ALA A 98 -3.58 -3.13 4.48
C ALA A 98 -2.23 -2.47 4.16
N GLU A 99 -2.19 -1.48 3.26
CA GLU A 99 -0.99 -0.69 2.97
C GLU A 99 -0.51 0.08 4.21
N LYS A 100 -1.43 0.72 4.94
CA LYS A 100 -1.09 1.41 6.18
C LYS A 100 -0.52 0.46 7.23
N ALA A 101 -1.08 -0.74 7.35
CA ALA A 101 -0.58 -1.77 8.27
C ALA A 101 0.85 -2.23 7.90
N LYS A 102 1.16 -2.37 6.60
CA LYS A 102 2.52 -2.67 6.14
C LYS A 102 3.49 -1.55 6.48
N GLY A 103 3.11 -0.30 6.24
CA GLY A 103 3.93 0.86 6.60
C GLY A 103 4.29 0.90 8.07
N LEU A 104 3.33 0.65 8.97
CA LEU A 104 3.58 0.59 10.41
C LEU A 104 4.56 -0.54 10.81
N ALA A 105 4.44 -1.71 10.18
CA ALA A 105 5.35 -2.82 10.42
C ALA A 105 6.78 -2.50 9.97
N GLU A 106 6.94 -1.88 8.80
CA GLU A 106 8.24 -1.48 8.26
C GLU A 106 8.90 -0.35 9.06
N HIS A 107 8.13 0.66 9.49
CA HIS A 107 8.63 1.74 10.34
C HIS A 107 9.10 1.23 11.71
N SER A 108 8.40 0.23 12.26
CA SER A 108 8.85 -0.45 13.49
C SER A 108 10.19 -1.17 13.29
N GLN A 109 10.34 -1.93 12.20
CA GLN A 109 11.58 -2.65 11.91
C GLN A 109 12.77 -1.71 11.67
N THR A 110 12.58 -0.66 10.87
CA THR A 110 13.63 0.33 10.58
C THR A 110 14.09 1.07 11.83
N ALA A 111 13.17 1.45 12.74
CA ALA A 111 13.52 2.06 14.02
C ALA A 111 14.40 1.13 14.89
N THR A 112 14.07 -0.17 14.97
CA THR A 112 14.89 -1.13 15.74
C THR A 112 16.29 -1.32 15.15
N ILE A 113 16.43 -1.34 13.81
CA ILE A 113 17.73 -1.45 13.14
C ILE A 113 18.59 -0.21 13.41
N GLN A 114 18.01 0.99 13.31
CA GLN A 114 18.72 2.24 13.59
C GLN A 114 19.20 2.33 15.04
N ILE A 115 18.35 1.99 16.02
CA ILE A 115 18.75 1.96 17.44
C ILE A 115 19.92 0.98 17.66
N LYS A 116 19.85 -0.23 17.07
CA LYS A 116 20.94 -1.21 17.18
C LYS A 116 22.24 -0.70 16.59
N LEU A 117 22.22 -0.02 15.44
CA LEU A 117 23.40 0.56 14.81
C LEU A 117 24.02 1.68 15.66
N VAL A 118 23.19 2.56 16.23
CA VAL A 118 23.65 3.63 17.13
C VAL A 118 24.27 3.05 18.39
N LEU A 119 23.61 2.08 19.03
CA LEU A 119 24.14 1.41 20.22
C LEU A 119 25.43 0.64 19.93
N ALA A 120 25.49 -0.10 18.82
CA ALA A 120 26.71 -0.80 18.40
C ALA A 120 27.86 0.18 18.18
N SER A 121 27.61 1.29 17.48
CA SER A 121 28.62 2.34 17.26
C SER A 121 29.08 2.96 18.58
N PHE A 122 28.16 3.21 19.51
CA PHE A 122 28.49 3.73 20.84
C PHE A 122 29.34 2.74 21.64
N VAL A 123 28.99 1.45 21.63
CA VAL A 123 29.76 0.40 22.32
C VAL A 123 31.15 0.25 21.68
N THR A 124 31.25 0.20 20.35
CA THR A 124 32.54 0.14 19.64
C THR A 124 33.39 1.37 19.94
N TYR A 125 32.79 2.57 19.96
CA TYR A 125 33.47 3.80 20.33
C TYR A 125 33.98 3.75 21.78
N MET A 126 33.16 3.28 22.73
CA MET A 126 33.55 3.11 24.13
C MET A 126 34.66 2.06 24.30
N MET A 127 34.61 0.95 23.56
CA MET A 127 35.63 -0.10 23.56
C MET A 127 36.95 0.37 22.92
N TRP A 128 36.88 1.22 21.89
CA TRP A 128 38.05 1.86 21.29
C TRP A 128 38.68 2.88 22.24
N ARG A 129 37.86 3.70 22.90
CA ARG A 129 38.31 4.74 23.86
C ARG A 129 38.85 4.15 25.17
N GLY A 130 38.37 2.98 25.61
CA GLY A 130 38.83 2.31 26.84
C GLY A 130 40.19 1.62 26.75
N LYS A 131 40.74 1.40 25.53
CA LYS A 131 41.98 0.63 25.32
C LYS A 131 43.26 1.47 25.33
N SER A 132 43.16 2.80 25.42
CA SER A 132 44.31 3.71 25.44
C SER A 132 44.80 4.10 26.84
N SER A 133 44.10 3.74 27.93
CA SER A 133 44.42 4.22 29.28
C SER A 133 45.16 3.24 30.22
N TRP A 134 45.38 1.98 29.84
CA TRP A 134 45.86 0.94 30.78
C TRP A 134 47.25 0.35 30.49
N ARG A 135 47.95 0.81 29.44
CA ARG A 135 49.34 0.36 29.16
C ARG A 135 50.44 1.18 29.84
N ASN A 136 50.08 2.14 30.70
CA ASN A 136 51.03 3.09 31.29
C ASN A 136 50.83 3.30 32.80
N LEU A 137 50.41 2.28 33.54
CA LEU A 137 50.62 2.23 34.99
C LEU A 137 51.85 1.37 35.27
N GLY A 138 52.87 2.06 35.76
CA GLY A 138 54.23 1.61 35.86
C GLY A 138 54.41 0.32 36.64
N LYS A 139 55.35 -0.46 36.12
CA LYS A 139 56.04 -1.58 36.74
C LYS A 139 56.33 -1.32 38.23
N PRO A 140 56.10 -2.29 39.14
CA PRO A 140 56.69 -2.23 40.48
C PRO A 140 58.22 -2.30 40.35
N SER A 141 58.92 -1.34 40.94
CA SER A 141 60.37 -1.32 41.05
C SER A 141 60.81 -2.42 42.04
N THR A 142 61.30 -3.55 41.52
CA THR A 142 62.08 -4.50 42.31
C THR A 142 63.53 -4.04 42.33
N SER A 143 63.93 -3.37 43.40
CA SER A 143 65.33 -3.12 43.74
C SER A 143 65.80 -4.19 44.72
N PRO A 144 66.82 -5.01 44.39
CA PRO A 144 67.47 -5.90 45.35
C PRO A 144 68.66 -5.21 46.03
N SER A 145 68.74 -5.45 47.34
CA SER A 145 69.87 -5.44 48.30
C SER A 145 70.96 -4.38 48.19
#